data_AF-A0A8X6VTG5-F1
#
_entry.id   AF-A0A8X6VTG5-F1
#
_cell.length_a   1.000
_cell.length_b   1.000
_cell.length_c   1.000
_cell.angle_alpha   90.00
_cell.angle_beta   90.00
_cell.angle_gamma   90.00
#
_symmetry.space_group_name_H-M   'P 1'
#
loop_
_entity.id
_entity.type
_entity.pdbx_description
1 polymer ?
#
loop_
_entity_poly.entity_id
_entity_poly.type
_entity_poly.pdbx_seq_one_letter_code
_entity_poly.pdbx_strand_id
1 'polypeptide(L)'
;MKCTPTRRQGHRVQDLQKKSSFFFRREDMRFHVLMSMMNFKNISYDPNNWRLLIDSSNLSLKAVLLHNGNIRPSIPIRHSVHAMETYANVKLLLELIMYKDHKCQICGDLKVIALLMGMQLGYTKYCCFLCW
;
A
#
# COMPACT_ATOMS: atom_id res chain seq x y z
N MET A 1 36.63 39.71 -6.20
CA MET A 1 35.53 39.18 -5.36
C MET A 1 35.18 37.80 -5.88
N LYS A 2 35.44 36.74 -5.10
CA LYS A 2 35.22 35.35 -5.48
C LYS A 2 33.87 34.90 -4.92
N CYS A 3 32.88 34.66 -5.78
CA CYS A 3 31.64 33.98 -5.39
C CYS A 3 31.80 32.49 -5.69
N THR A 4 31.90 31.69 -4.63
CA THR A 4 31.86 30.24 -4.64
C THR A 4 30.41 29.75 -4.79
N PRO A 5 30.13 28.70 -5.58
CA PRO A 5 28.81 28.07 -5.59
C PRO A 5 28.71 27.11 -4.40
N THR A 6 27.78 27.38 -3.49
CA THR A 6 27.53 26.54 -2.32
C THR A 6 26.89 25.21 -2.73
N ARG A 7 27.51 24.15 -2.21
CA ARG A 7 27.30 22.71 -2.44
C ARG A 7 25.86 22.26 -2.19
N ARG A 8 25.26 21.60 -3.18
CA ARG A 8 24.05 20.77 -3.05
C ARG A 8 24.26 19.70 -1.96
N GLN A 9 23.45 19.70 -0.91
CA GLN A 9 23.22 18.54 -0.04
C GLN A 9 21.76 18.12 -0.29
N GLY A 10 21.42 16.96 -0.86
CA GLY A 10 22.07 15.65 -0.75
C GLY A 10 21.48 14.81 0.39
N HIS A 11 20.43 15.28 1.07
CA HIS A 11 19.93 14.70 2.33
C HIS A 11 18.48 14.21 2.31
N ARG A 12 17.83 14.09 1.14
CA ARG A 12 16.41 13.66 1.06
C ARG A 12 16.18 12.28 0.41
N VAL A 13 17.25 11.62 -0.06
CA VAL A 13 17.14 10.35 -0.82
C VAL A 13 17.61 9.14 0.00
N GLN A 14 18.46 9.33 1.02
CA GLN A 14 19.07 8.22 1.76
C GLN A 14 18.17 7.64 2.87
N ASP A 15 17.21 8.42 3.39
CA ASP A 15 16.25 7.93 4.41
C ASP A 15 15.14 7.04 3.83
N LEU A 16 14.88 7.12 2.52
CA LEU A 16 13.90 6.27 1.83
C LEU A 16 14.47 4.90 1.45
N GLN A 17 15.79 4.80 1.20
CA GLN A 17 16.42 3.52 0.87
C GLN A 17 16.68 2.64 2.10
N LYS A 18 16.95 3.23 3.28
CA LYS A 18 17.28 2.46 4.49
C LYS A 18 16.07 1.78 5.15
N LYS A 19 14.85 2.15 4.76
CA LYS A 19 13.60 1.57 5.28
C LYS A 19 13.05 0.41 4.43
N SER A 20 13.75 0.06 3.35
CA SER A 20 13.30 -0.89 2.33
C SER A 20 13.69 -2.36 2.59
N SER A 21 14.32 -2.67 3.73
CA SER A 21 14.80 -4.03 4.04
C SER A 21 13.77 -4.95 4.72
N PHE A 22 12.53 -4.50 4.96
CA PHE A 22 11.50 -5.31 5.63
C PHE A 22 10.70 -6.22 4.69
N PHE A 23 11.34 -6.76 3.67
CA PHE A 23 10.69 -7.56 2.62
C PHE A 23 10.99 -9.04 2.85
N PHE A 24 10.06 -9.78 3.48
CA PHE A 24 10.26 -11.19 3.81
C PHE A 24 9.28 -12.14 3.10
N ARG A 25 9.82 -13.31 2.73
CA ARG A 25 9.24 -14.41 1.94
C ARG A 25 8.53 -15.41 2.88
N ARG A 26 7.31 -15.80 2.47
CA ARG A 26 6.38 -16.90 2.88
C ARG A 26 6.09 -17.24 4.36
N GLU A 27 4.77 -17.33 4.60
CA GLU A 27 4.00 -18.35 5.38
C GLU A 27 4.48 -18.57 6.84
N ASP A 28 4.20 -17.72 7.83
CA ASP A 28 2.97 -17.75 8.66
C ASP A 28 2.79 -16.46 9.51
N MET A 29 3.60 -15.42 9.24
CA MET A 29 3.81 -14.27 10.14
C MET A 29 2.83 -13.10 9.96
N ARG A 30 1.64 -13.34 9.43
CA ARG A 30 0.81 -12.31 8.76
C ARG A 30 0.17 -11.29 9.71
N PHE A 31 -0.40 -11.74 10.83
CA PHE A 31 -0.99 -10.84 11.83
C PHE A 31 0.06 -10.10 12.66
N HIS A 32 1.17 -10.79 12.94
CA HIS A 32 2.28 -10.22 13.70
C HIS A 32 2.85 -8.97 13.02
N VAL A 33 2.95 -8.91 11.69
CA VAL A 33 3.56 -7.77 11.01
C VAL A 33 2.76 -6.48 11.19
N LEU A 34 1.43 -6.49 11.00
CA LEU A 34 0.61 -5.29 11.16
C LEU A 34 0.59 -4.79 12.61
N MET A 35 0.33 -5.70 13.55
CA MET A 35 0.26 -5.36 14.97
C MET A 35 1.64 -4.98 15.52
N SER A 36 2.72 -5.65 15.09
CA SER A 36 4.11 -5.30 15.43
C SER A 36 4.50 -3.95 14.83
N MET A 37 4.14 -3.64 13.59
CA MET A 37 4.42 -2.33 12.98
C MET A 37 3.71 -1.19 13.72
N MET A 38 2.47 -1.41 14.18
CA MET A 38 1.70 -0.41 14.92
C MET A 38 2.22 -0.25 16.35
N ASN A 39 2.51 -1.36 17.04
CA ASN A 39 3.11 -1.36 18.37
C ASN A 39 4.51 -0.72 18.36
N PHE A 40 5.35 -1.03 17.38
CA PHE A 40 6.66 -0.42 17.20
C PHE A 40 6.57 1.10 17.04
N LYS A 41 5.50 1.57 16.39
CA LYS A 41 5.24 3.01 16.20
C LYS A 41 4.47 3.64 17.37
N ASN A 42 4.10 2.87 18.40
CA ASN A 42 3.22 3.28 19.50
C ASN A 42 1.94 3.96 19.01
N ILE A 43 1.31 3.38 17.99
CA ILE A 43 0.10 3.89 17.35
C ILE A 43 -1.10 3.04 17.79
N SER A 44 -2.12 3.67 18.36
CA SER A 44 -3.42 3.03 18.53
C SER A 44 -4.05 2.76 17.16
N TYR A 45 -4.44 1.51 16.93
CA TYR A 45 -5.04 1.09 15.67
C TYR A 45 -6.55 0.91 15.80
N ASP A 46 -7.29 1.80 15.15
CA ASP A 46 -8.72 1.66 14.92
C ASP A 46 -8.94 1.59 13.40
N PRO A 47 -9.40 0.46 12.85
CA PRO A 47 -9.56 0.30 11.40
C PRO A 47 -10.44 1.36 10.74
N ASN A 48 -11.37 2.00 11.46
CA ASN A 48 -12.21 3.07 10.91
C ASN A 48 -11.41 4.34 10.59
N ASN A 49 -10.31 4.56 11.32
CA ASN A 49 -9.41 5.69 11.15
C ASN A 49 -8.34 5.47 10.07
N TRP A 50 -8.29 4.28 9.47
CA TRP A 50 -7.30 3.91 8.46
C TRP A 50 -7.94 3.46 7.16
N ARG A 51 -7.26 3.74 6.05
CA ARG A 51 -7.60 3.26 4.71
C ARG A 51 -6.45 2.44 4.16
N LEU A 52 -6.77 1.32 3.54
CA LEU A 52 -5.82 0.48 2.84
C LEU A 52 -5.69 0.97 1.40
N LEU A 53 -4.60 1.66 1.09
CA LEU A 53 -4.24 1.98 -0.29
C LEU A 53 -3.55 0.78 -0.93
N ILE A 54 -4.12 0.27 -2.01
CA ILE A 54 -3.48 -0.69 -2.91
C ILE A 54 -3.11 0.07 -4.18
N ASP A 55 -1.82 0.12 -4.44
CA ASP A 55 -1.24 0.76 -5.62
C ASP A 55 -0.57 -0.31 -6.47
N SER A 56 -0.93 -0.36 -7.76
CA SER A 56 -0.34 -1.27 -8.73
C SER A 56 0.41 -0.53 -9.81
N SER A 57 1.51 -1.14 -10.23
CA SER A 57 2.19 -0.83 -11.49
C SER A 57 2.22 -2.08 -12.37
N ASN A 58 2.79 -1.96 -13.57
CA ASN A 58 2.92 -3.09 -14.49
C ASN A 58 3.70 -4.27 -13.91
N LEU A 59 4.57 -4.06 -12.92
CA LEU A 59 5.41 -5.12 -12.36
C LEU A 59 5.36 -5.21 -10.83
N SER A 60 4.72 -4.25 -10.17
CA SER A 60 4.68 -4.20 -8.72
C SER A 60 3.30 -3.99 -8.17
N LEU A 61 3.11 -4.48 -6.95
CA LEU A 61 1.90 -4.31 -6.16
C LEU A 61 2.29 -3.85 -4.76
N LYS A 62 1.66 -2.80 -4.26
CA LYS A 62 2.00 -2.17 -2.99
C LYS A 62 0.76 -1.96 -2.15
N ALA A 63 0.88 -2.23 -0.86
CA ALA A 63 -0.16 -1.98 0.14
C ALA A 63 0.37 -1.02 1.19
N VAL A 64 -0.35 0.07 1.40
CA VAL A 64 0.01 1.14 2.34
C VAL A 64 -1.22 1.50 3.17
N LEU A 65 -1.07 1.59 4.49
CA LEU A 65 -2.10 2.16 5.36
C LEU A 65 -1.96 3.68 5.39
N LEU A 66 -3.07 4.36 5.14
CA LEU A 66 -3.22 5.81 5.22
C LEU A 66 -4.14 6.15 6.37
N HIS A 67 -3.72 7.09 7.22
CA HIS A 67 -4.61 7.59 8.27
C HIS A 67 -5.56 8.63 7.70
N ASN A 68 -6.82 8.61 8.14
CA ASN A 68 -7.80 9.62 7.76
C ASN A 68 -7.30 11.03 8.13
N GLY A 69 -7.50 11.99 7.23
CA GLY A 69 -7.00 13.35 7.40
C GLY A 69 -5.47 13.48 7.40
N ASN A 70 -4.73 12.40 7.07
CA ASN A 70 -3.27 12.35 7.07
C ASN A 70 -2.64 12.76 8.43
N ILE A 71 -3.37 12.57 9.54
CA ILE A 71 -2.96 12.94 10.90
C ILE A 71 -1.72 12.14 11.33
N ARG A 72 -1.60 10.90 10.85
CA ARG A 72 -0.45 10.01 11.08
C ARG A 72 0.26 9.69 9.76
N PRO A 73 1.58 9.43 9.80
CA PRO A 73 2.31 9.07 8.60
C PRO A 73 1.80 7.77 8.00
N SER A 74 1.86 7.67 6.68
CA SER A 74 1.55 6.44 5.97
C SER A 74 2.47 5.28 6.40
N ILE A 75 1.91 4.08 6.43
CA ILE A 75 2.61 2.88 6.88
C ILE A 75 2.60 1.87 5.73
N PRO A 76 3.75 1.61 5.07
CA PRO A 76 3.82 0.58 4.05
C PRO A 76 3.69 -0.79 4.71
N ILE A 77 2.62 -1.54 4.40
CA ILE A 77 2.39 -2.88 4.96
C ILE A 77 3.12 -3.92 4.11
N ARG A 78 3.02 -3.76 2.78
CA ARG A 78 3.52 -4.76 1.86
C ARG A 78 3.92 -4.13 0.54
N HIS A 79 4.91 -4.73 -0.07
CA HIS A 79 5.34 -4.43 -1.42
C HIS A 79 5.61 -5.76 -2.11
N SER A 80 5.45 -5.83 -3.42
CA SER A 80 5.86 -6.94 -4.26
C SER A 80 6.41 -6.37 -5.55
N VAL A 81 7.67 -6.65 -5.88
CA VAL A 81 8.36 -6.11 -7.07
C VAL A 81 8.20 -6.96 -8.33
N HIS A 82 7.51 -8.09 -8.23
CA HIS A 82 7.24 -9.01 -9.34
C HIS A 82 5.79 -9.54 -9.29
N ALA A 83 4.85 -8.70 -8.87
CA ALA A 83 3.44 -9.03 -8.88
C ALA A 83 2.70 -7.98 -9.70
N MET A 84 2.15 -8.42 -10.83
CA MET A 84 1.23 -7.60 -11.60
C MET A 84 -0.15 -7.59 -10.95
N GLU A 85 -0.94 -6.61 -11.34
CA GLU A 85 -2.33 -6.47 -10.94
C GLU A 85 -3.20 -7.55 -11.59
N THR A 86 -3.30 -8.69 -10.90
CA THR A 86 -4.22 -9.78 -11.25
C THR A 86 -5.08 -10.08 -10.04
N TYR A 87 -6.28 -10.62 -10.26
CA TYR A 87 -7.21 -10.94 -9.18
C TYR A 87 -6.56 -11.89 -8.16
N ALA A 88 -5.81 -12.89 -8.65
CA ALA A 88 -5.09 -13.83 -7.80
C ALA A 88 -4.04 -13.12 -6.91
N ASN A 89 -3.26 -12.20 -7.47
CA ASN A 89 -2.22 -11.49 -6.72
C ASN A 89 -2.81 -10.52 -5.69
N VAL A 90 -3.88 -9.79 -6.06
CA VAL A 90 -4.56 -8.86 -5.14
C VAL A 90 -5.30 -9.63 -4.04
N LYS A 91 -5.96 -10.75 -4.37
CA LYS A 91 -6.56 -11.65 -3.37
C LYS A 91 -5.50 -12.18 -2.40
N LEU A 92 -4.38 -12.67 -2.93
CA LEU A 92 -3.26 -13.15 -2.13
C LEU A 92 -2.69 -12.03 -1.25
N LEU A 93 -2.60 -10.80 -1.74
CA LEU A 93 -2.19 -9.63 -0.97
C LEU A 93 -3.14 -9.38 0.21
N LEU A 94 -4.46 -9.40 -0.02
CA LEU A 94 -5.48 -9.19 1.02
C LEU A 94 -5.47 -10.30 2.09
N GLU A 95 -5.24 -11.55 1.68
CA GLU A 95 -5.05 -12.68 2.61
C GLU A 95 -3.76 -12.56 3.42
N LEU A 96 -2.70 -12.00 2.82
CA LEU A 96 -1.41 -11.82 3.47
C LEU A 96 -1.40 -10.71 4.52
N ILE A 97 -2.29 -9.73 4.38
CA ILE A 97 -2.50 -8.67 5.37
C ILE A 97 -3.69 -8.94 6.31
N MET A 98 -4.30 -10.13 6.22
CA MET A 98 -5.45 -10.54 7.03
C MET A 98 -6.59 -9.50 7.02
N TYR A 99 -6.93 -9.03 5.82
CA TYR A 99 -7.92 -7.97 5.63
C TYR A 99 -9.28 -8.26 6.29
N LYS A 100 -9.66 -9.54 6.41
CA LYS A 100 -10.92 -9.98 7.03
C LYS A 100 -11.09 -9.51 8.47
N ASP A 101 -10.00 -9.32 9.21
CA ASP A 101 -10.02 -8.96 10.62
C ASP A 101 -10.00 -7.44 10.84
N HIS A 102 -9.46 -6.70 9.87
CA HIS A 102 -9.34 -5.24 9.96
C HIS A 102 -10.49 -4.52 9.25
N LYS A 103 -10.97 -5.01 8.11
CA LYS A 103 -12.10 -4.42 7.35
C LYS A 103 -12.00 -2.90 7.12
N CYS A 104 -10.78 -2.36 7.06
CA CYS A 104 -10.56 -0.96 6.74
C CYS A 104 -11.00 -0.65 5.30
N GLN A 105 -11.33 0.61 5.02
CA GLN A 105 -11.78 1.00 3.68
C GLN A 105 -10.64 0.82 2.67
N ILE A 106 -10.90 0.14 1.55
CA ILE A 106 -9.93 -0.02 0.46
C ILE A 106 -9.96 1.23 -0.42
N CYS A 107 -8.79 1.74 -0.75
CA CYS A 107 -8.55 2.74 -1.77
C CYS A 107 -7.56 2.15 -2.78
N GLY A 108 -7.69 2.51 -4.05
CA GLY A 108 -6.78 2.08 -5.08
C GLY A 108 -7.03 2.83 -6.37
N ASP A 109 -6.20 2.56 -7.37
CA ASP A 109 -6.50 2.98 -8.72
C ASP A 109 -7.80 2.33 -9.21
N LEU A 110 -8.40 2.93 -10.23
CA LEU A 110 -9.68 2.46 -10.77
C LEU A 110 -9.61 1.00 -11.20
N LYS A 111 -8.43 0.58 -11.66
CA LYS A 111 -8.15 -0.77 -12.14
C LYS A 111 -8.19 -1.80 -11.02
N VAL A 112 -7.53 -1.55 -9.87
CA VAL A 112 -7.63 -2.43 -8.69
C VAL A 112 -9.06 -2.47 -8.16
N ILE A 113 -9.77 -1.34 -8.12
CA ILE A 113 -11.16 -1.33 -7.66
C ILE A 113 -12.06 -2.16 -8.60
N ALA A 114 -11.92 -1.99 -9.91
CA ALA A 114 -12.64 -2.78 -10.91
C ALA A 114 -12.34 -4.28 -10.78
N LEU A 115 -11.07 -4.64 -10.57
CA LEU A 115 -10.62 -6.02 -10.35
C LEU A 115 -11.26 -6.63 -9.08
N LEU A 116 -11.31 -5.87 -7.98
CA LEU A 116 -11.94 -6.30 -6.73
C LEU A 116 -13.46 -6.45 -6.86
N MET A 117 -14.10 -5.62 -7.68
CA MET A 117 -15.52 -5.70 -8.00
C MET A 117 -15.86 -6.82 -9.01
N GLY A 118 -14.86 -7.54 -9.52
CA GLY A 118 -15.06 -8.61 -10.50
C GLY A 118 -15.41 -8.09 -11.90
N MET A 119 -15.10 -6.83 -12.20
CA MET A 119 -15.32 -6.26 -13.52
C MET A 119 -14.29 -6.78 -14.52
N GLN A 120 -14.74 -7.03 -15.74
CA GLN A 120 -13.87 -7.49 -16.81
C GLN A 120 -12.91 -6.37 -17.23
N LEU A 121 -11.61 -6.64 -17.18
CA LEU A 121 -10.57 -5.75 -17.69
C LEU A 121 -10.70 -5.60 -19.21
N GLY A 122 -11.05 -4.41 -19.70
CA GLY A 122 -11.20 -4.14 -21.14
C GLY A 122 -12.27 -3.08 -21.44
N TYR A 123 -12.81 -3.11 -22.66
CA TYR A 123 -13.96 -2.29 -23.06
C TYR A 123 -15.22 -2.75 -22.30
N THR A 124 -15.39 -2.23 -21.09
CA THR A 124 -16.59 -2.48 -20.30
C THR A 124 -17.75 -1.70 -20.94
N LYS A 125 -18.74 -2.44 -21.45
CA LYS A 125 -19.98 -1.87 -22.00
C LYS A 125 -20.73 -0.99 -20.97
N TYR A 126 -20.40 -1.16 -19.69
CA TYR A 126 -20.86 -0.38 -18.55
C TYR A 126 -19.64 0.20 -17.82
N CYS A 127 -19.19 1.37 -18.26
CA CYS A 127 -17.99 2.02 -17.74
C CYS A 127 -18.20 2.70 -16.38
N CYS A 128 -19.43 2.74 -15.89
CA CYS A 128 -19.80 3.45 -14.67
C CYS A 128 -19.94 2.51 -13.47
N PHE A 129 -18.92 2.48 -12.60
CA PHE A 129 -18.93 1.80 -11.29
C PHE A 129 -19.97 2.38 -10.31
N LEU A 130 -20.45 3.59 -10.59
CA LEU A 130 -21.35 4.37 -9.72
C LEU A 130 -22.79 4.46 -10.27
N CYS A 131 -23.04 3.95 -11.49
CA CYS A 131 -24.38 3.97 -12.06
C CYS A 131 -25.03 2.62 -11.82
N TRP A 132 -25.95 2.60 -10.86
CA TRP A 132 -26.97 1.57 -10.70
C TRP A 132 -28.20 1.90 -11.54
#